data_AF-W1WGZ0-F1
#
_entry.id   AF-W1WGZ0-F1
#
_cell.length_a   1.000
_cell.length_b   1.000
_cell.length_c   1.000
_cell.angle_alpha   90.00
_cell.angle_beta   90.00
_cell.angle_gamma   90.00
#
_symmetry.space_group_name_H-M   'P 1'
#
loop_
_entity.id
_entity.type
_entity.pdbx_description
1 polymer ?
#
loop_
_entity_poly.entity_id
_entity_poly.type
_entity_poly.pdbx_seq_one_letter_code
_entity_poly.pdbx_strand_id
1 'polypeptide(L)'
;VRGKITKRDEAAINPNLPTGAYEMYCEELRVLNSAKTPPFYIQDDIDVDENIRLKYRYLDLRRPEMQRNLILRHKVTKAMRDFFDSRDFLEIETPMLTKSTPEGARDYLVPSRVNAGTFYALPQSPQIFKQILMVAGYEKYFQ
;
A
#
# COMPACT_ATOMS: atom_id res chain seq x y z
N VAL A 1 9.69 -0.63 26.23
CA VAL A 1 9.60 -1.42 27.47
C VAL A 1 10.80 -2.34 27.50
N ARG A 2 11.48 -2.45 28.64
CA ARG A 2 12.53 -3.44 28.90
C ARG A 2 12.14 -4.28 30.11
N GLY A 3 12.48 -5.56 30.08
CA GLY A 3 12.14 -6.48 31.15
C GLY A 3 12.54 -7.92 30.85
N LYS A 4 12.18 -8.82 31.75
CA LYS A 4 12.49 -10.25 31.68
C LYS A 4 11.30 -11.04 31.12
N ILE A 5 11.56 -11.90 30.13
CA ILE A 5 10.55 -12.83 29.60
C ILE A 5 10.43 -14.05 30.52
N THR A 6 9.22 -14.44 30.85
CA THR A 6 8.88 -15.61 31.66
C THR A 6 7.76 -16.42 31.01
N LYS A 7 7.68 -17.70 31.35
CA LYS A 7 6.51 -18.52 31.00
C LYS A 7 5.33 -18.06 31.84
N ARG A 8 4.15 -18.05 31.23
CA ARG A 8 2.90 -17.88 31.97
C ARG A 8 2.58 -19.16 32.75
N ASP A 9 1.84 -19.01 33.84
CA ASP A 9 1.20 -20.14 34.49
C ASP A 9 0.27 -20.86 33.52
N GLU A 10 0.10 -22.17 33.69
CA GLU A 10 -0.64 -23.02 32.74
C GLU A 10 -2.07 -22.50 32.49
N ALA A 11 -2.74 -21.99 33.53
CA ALA A 11 -4.10 -21.43 33.44
C ALA A 11 -4.17 -20.10 32.67
N ALA A 12 -3.05 -19.38 32.50
CA ALA A 12 -2.97 -18.07 31.86
C ALA A 12 -2.41 -18.12 30.42
N ILE A 13 -2.11 -19.32 29.91
CA ILE A 13 -1.67 -19.52 28.53
C ILE A 13 -2.81 -19.17 27.57
N ASN A 14 -2.54 -18.27 26.61
CA ASN A 14 -3.51 -17.90 25.57
C ASN A 14 -3.13 -18.54 24.22
N PRO A 15 -3.85 -19.58 23.75
CA PRO A 15 -3.52 -20.25 22.49
C PRO A 15 -3.82 -19.40 21.24
N ASN A 16 -4.61 -18.32 21.36
CA ASN A 16 -4.96 -17.45 20.24
C ASN A 16 -3.85 -16.44 19.91
N LEU A 17 -2.81 -16.35 20.73
CA LEU A 17 -1.67 -15.46 20.51
C LEU A 17 -0.41 -16.28 20.20
N PRO A 18 0.36 -15.96 19.14
CA PRO A 18 1.62 -16.65 18.85
C PRO A 18 2.63 -16.62 20.02
N THR A 19 2.55 -15.60 20.86
CA THR A 19 3.39 -15.41 22.05
C THR A 19 2.67 -15.73 23.35
N GLY A 20 1.46 -16.31 23.31
CA GLY A 20 0.56 -16.40 24.45
C GLY A 20 0.97 -17.37 25.56
N ALA A 21 2.03 -18.17 25.38
CA ALA A 21 2.64 -18.99 26.43
C ALA A 21 3.65 -18.20 27.31
N TYR A 22 4.00 -16.98 26.91
CA TYR A 22 5.01 -16.17 27.56
C TYR A 22 4.45 -14.79 27.93
N GLU A 23 5.07 -14.17 28.92
CA GLU A 23 4.84 -12.78 29.29
C GLU A 23 6.16 -12.10 29.65
N MET A 24 6.13 -10.78 29.83
CA MET A 24 7.30 -9.99 30.17
C MET A 24 7.02 -9.19 31.44
N TYR A 25 7.80 -9.44 32.49
CA TYR A 25 7.83 -8.58 33.67
C TYR A 25 8.57 -7.30 33.35
N CYS A 26 7.86 -6.17 33.40
CA CYS A 26 8.41 -4.85 33.07
C CYS A 26 9.37 -4.37 34.16
N GLU A 27 10.62 -4.12 33.79
CA GLU A 27 11.63 -3.50 34.66
C GLU A 27 11.76 -2.00 34.38
N GLU A 28 11.61 -1.60 33.11
CA GLU A 28 11.71 -0.20 32.69
C GLU A 28 10.67 0.13 31.61
N LEU A 29 9.94 1.23 31.82
CA LEU A 29 8.97 1.79 30.88
C LEU A 29 9.41 3.19 30.48
N ARG A 30 9.60 3.41 29.18
CA ARG A 30 9.80 4.74 28.59
C ARG A 30 8.66 5.05 27.62
N VAL A 31 7.99 6.17 27.86
CA VAL A 31 6.99 6.72 26.93
C VAL A 31 7.74 7.45 25.81
N LEU A 32 7.71 6.90 24.60
CA LEU A 32 8.37 7.53 23.44
C LEU A 32 7.58 8.72 22.92
N ASN A 33 6.26 8.61 22.89
CA ASN A 33 5.35 9.68 22.52
C ASN A 33 3.97 9.44 23.14
N SER A 34 3.29 10.51 23.52
CA SER A 34 1.91 10.46 24.00
C SER A 34 0.93 10.46 22.82
N ALA A 35 -0.21 9.82 22.99
CA ALA A 35 -1.26 9.76 21.97
C ALA A 35 -2.60 10.24 22.55
N LYS A 36 -3.37 10.97 21.74
CA LYS A 36 -4.79 11.25 22.03
C LYS A 36 -5.60 9.97 21.85
N THR A 37 -6.76 9.89 22.51
CA THR A 37 -7.70 8.79 22.31
C THR A 37 -8.09 8.71 20.84
N PRO A 38 -7.95 7.53 20.19
CA PRO A 38 -8.31 7.38 18.80
C PRO A 38 -9.84 7.48 18.62
N PRO A 39 -10.32 7.94 17.45
CA PRO A 39 -11.76 8.07 17.16
C PRO A 39 -12.48 6.71 17.01
N PHE A 40 -11.73 5.62 16.91
CA PHE A 40 -12.21 4.24 16.90
C PHE A 40 -11.12 3.29 17.43
N TYR A 41 -11.51 2.08 17.83
CA TYR A 41 -10.58 1.06 18.29
C TYR A 41 -9.73 0.51 17.14
N ILE A 42 -8.42 0.34 17.38
CA ILE A 42 -7.49 -0.25 16.41
C ILE A 42 -7.50 -1.77 16.59
N GLN A 43 -8.57 -2.40 16.10
CA GLN A 43 -8.72 -3.86 16.05
C GLN A 43 -9.55 -4.24 14.81
N ASP A 44 -9.58 -5.52 14.49
CA ASP A 44 -10.44 -6.04 13.42
C ASP A 44 -11.92 -6.07 13.88
N ASP A 45 -12.86 -6.31 12.97
CA ASP A 45 -14.31 -6.43 13.26
C ASP A 45 -14.92 -5.23 14.01
N ILE A 46 -14.61 -4.01 13.56
CA ILE A 46 -15.20 -2.77 14.11
C ILE A 46 -16.41 -2.32 13.28
N ASP A 47 -17.47 -1.89 13.96
CA ASP A 47 -18.63 -1.25 13.34
C ASP A 47 -18.43 0.28 13.32
N VAL A 48 -17.72 0.77 12.30
CA VAL A 48 -17.37 2.19 12.13
C VAL A 48 -17.59 2.62 10.70
N ASP A 49 -18.25 3.78 10.54
CA ASP A 49 -18.54 4.39 9.24
C ASP A 49 -17.26 4.57 8.38
N GLU A 50 -17.36 4.22 7.10
CA GLU A 50 -16.24 4.28 6.16
C GLU A 50 -15.69 5.70 6.02
N ASN A 51 -16.51 6.75 6.06
CA ASN A 51 -16.05 8.12 5.95
C ASN A 51 -15.13 8.50 7.13
N ILE A 52 -15.41 7.99 8.33
CA ILE A 52 -14.55 8.19 9.50
C ILE A 52 -13.22 7.44 9.29
N ARG A 53 -13.28 6.21 8.78
CA ARG A 53 -12.10 5.40 8.48
C ARG A 53 -11.21 6.05 7.41
N LEU A 54 -11.80 6.59 6.35
CA LEU A 54 -11.08 7.31 5.30
C LEU A 54 -10.49 8.64 5.80
N LYS A 55 -11.24 9.39 6.62
CA LYS A 55 -10.76 10.62 7.25
C LYS A 55 -9.55 10.38 8.14
N TYR A 56 -9.54 9.29 8.90
CA TYR A 56 -8.45 8.90 9.79
C TYR A 56 -7.71 7.66 9.28
N ARG A 57 -7.48 7.58 7.97
CA ARG A 57 -6.92 6.38 7.32
C ARG A 57 -5.57 5.96 7.89
N TYR A 58 -4.76 6.89 8.38
CA TYR A 58 -3.49 6.60 9.05
C TYR A 58 -3.63 5.81 10.37
N LEU A 59 -4.80 5.85 11.03
CA LEU A 59 -5.15 4.98 12.16
C LEU A 59 -5.77 3.66 11.68
N ASP A 60 -6.66 3.72 10.69
CA ASP A 60 -7.30 2.52 10.13
C ASP A 60 -6.25 1.55 9.53
N LEU A 61 -5.20 2.08 8.90
CA LEU A 61 -4.07 1.30 8.38
C LEU A 61 -3.24 0.58 9.48
N ARG A 62 -3.45 0.88 10.76
CA ARG A 62 -2.81 0.16 11.88
C ARG A 62 -3.58 -1.11 12.27
N ARG A 63 -4.80 -1.30 11.79
CA ARG A 63 -5.61 -2.49 12.08
C ARG A 63 -4.94 -3.74 11.46
N PRO A 64 -4.92 -4.88 12.16
CA PRO A 64 -4.25 -6.08 11.66
C PRO A 64 -4.71 -6.52 10.27
N GLU A 65 -6.01 -6.46 9.94
CA GLU A 65 -6.51 -6.76 8.60
C GLU A 65 -5.92 -5.85 7.52
N MET A 66 -5.80 -4.55 7.80
CA MET A 66 -5.33 -3.55 6.85
C MET A 66 -3.83 -3.72 6.59
N GLN A 67 -3.06 -4.03 7.64
CA GLN A 67 -1.65 -4.37 7.50
C GLN A 67 -1.47 -5.66 6.70
N ARG A 68 -2.24 -6.72 7.00
CA ARG A 68 -2.21 -7.98 6.23
C ARG A 68 -2.51 -7.73 4.75
N ASN A 69 -3.52 -6.91 4.44
CA ASN A 69 -3.89 -6.58 3.07
C ASN A 69 -2.78 -5.85 2.31
N LEU A 70 -2.14 -4.84 2.92
CA LEU A 70 -1.03 -4.13 2.29
C LEU A 70 0.22 -5.00 2.12
N ILE A 71 0.55 -5.82 3.12
CA ILE A 71 1.67 -6.78 3.05
C ILE A 71 1.39 -7.82 1.96
N LEU A 72 0.17 -8.33 1.86
CA LEU A 72 -0.25 -9.27 0.82
C LEU A 72 -0.14 -8.63 -0.56
N ARG A 73 -0.68 -7.41 -0.74
CA ARG A 73 -0.55 -6.65 -1.99
C ARG A 73 0.91 -6.53 -2.42
N HIS A 74 1.81 -6.15 -1.50
CA HIS A 74 3.24 -6.08 -1.77
C HIS A 74 3.81 -7.43 -2.22
N LYS A 75 3.50 -8.53 -1.51
CA LYS A 75 3.97 -9.88 -1.87
C LYS A 75 3.47 -10.33 -3.24
N VAL A 76 2.21 -10.04 -3.58
CA VAL A 76 1.62 -10.35 -4.89
C VAL A 76 2.35 -9.56 -5.98
N THR A 77 2.50 -8.25 -5.82
CA THR A 77 3.21 -7.43 -6.81
C THR A 77 4.65 -7.89 -6.98
N LYS A 78 5.36 -8.23 -5.89
CA LYS A 78 6.71 -8.78 -5.97
C LYS A 78 6.74 -10.09 -6.76
N ALA A 79 5.84 -11.03 -6.44
CA ALA A 79 5.79 -12.31 -7.15
C ALA A 79 5.49 -12.15 -8.65
N MET A 80 4.63 -11.19 -9.03
CA MET A 80 4.40 -10.84 -10.43
C MET A 80 5.65 -10.28 -11.10
N ARG A 81 6.38 -9.37 -10.44
CA ARG A 81 7.64 -8.83 -10.94
C ARG A 81 8.69 -9.91 -11.14
N ASP A 82 8.91 -10.76 -10.14
CA ASP A 82 9.87 -11.87 -10.20
C ASP A 82 9.53 -12.84 -11.35
N PHE A 83 8.24 -13.06 -11.61
CA PHE A 83 7.78 -13.89 -12.74
C PHE A 83 8.12 -13.28 -14.12
N PHE A 84 7.95 -11.98 -14.28
CA PHE A 84 8.25 -11.27 -15.53
C PHE A 84 9.75 -11.11 -15.75
N ASP A 85 10.49 -10.75 -14.70
CA ASP A 85 11.95 -10.63 -14.70
C ASP A 85 12.63 -11.94 -15.11
N SER A 86 12.21 -13.07 -14.53
CA SER A 86 12.70 -14.41 -14.91
C SER A 86 12.39 -14.85 -16.35
N ARG A 87 11.62 -14.05 -17.10
CA ARG A 87 11.25 -14.27 -18.51
C ARG A 87 11.76 -13.17 -19.42
N ASP A 88 12.74 -12.39 -18.98
CA ASP A 88 13.38 -11.30 -19.74
C ASP A 88 12.43 -10.15 -20.09
N PHE A 89 11.34 -9.96 -19.34
CA PHE A 89 10.53 -8.76 -19.49
C PHE A 89 11.21 -7.58 -18.80
N LEU A 90 11.17 -6.41 -19.44
CA LEU A 90 11.68 -5.16 -18.88
C LEU A 90 10.55 -4.37 -18.23
N GLU A 91 10.75 -3.97 -16.96
CA GLU A 91 9.89 -3.00 -16.27
C GLU A 91 10.23 -1.60 -16.78
N ILE A 92 9.33 -0.97 -17.53
CA ILE A 92 9.58 0.37 -18.11
C ILE A 92 8.46 1.32 -17.69
N GLU A 93 8.83 2.45 -17.09
CA GLU A 93 7.85 3.48 -16.72
C GLU A 93 7.49 4.36 -17.93
N THR A 94 6.20 4.60 -18.14
CA THR A 94 5.70 5.48 -19.20
C THR A 94 5.19 6.82 -18.65
N PRO A 95 5.28 7.92 -19.42
CA PRO A 95 4.84 9.24 -18.96
C PRO A 95 3.36 9.31 -18.54
N MET A 96 3.09 10.03 -17.44
CA MET A 96 1.73 10.28 -16.93
C MET A 96 1.09 11.58 -17.44
N LEU A 97 1.86 12.49 -18.04
CA LEU A 97 1.34 13.72 -18.64
C LEU A 97 1.39 13.57 -20.16
N THR A 98 0.26 13.18 -20.75
CA THR A 98 0.16 12.86 -22.17
C THR A 98 -0.68 13.89 -22.92
N LYS A 99 -0.72 13.78 -24.25
CA LYS A 99 -1.71 14.49 -25.05
C LYS A 99 -3.07 13.82 -24.84
N SER A 100 -4.15 14.61 -24.81
CA SER A 100 -5.51 14.07 -24.79
C SER A 100 -5.83 13.40 -26.12
N THR A 101 -6.47 12.23 -26.05
CA THR A 101 -6.95 11.49 -27.22
C THR A 101 -8.46 11.43 -27.17
N PRO A 102 -9.19 11.93 -28.18
CA PRO A 102 -10.66 12.02 -28.14
C PRO A 102 -11.40 10.68 -28.28
N GLU A 103 -10.69 9.54 -28.28
CA GLU A 103 -11.23 8.22 -28.61
C GLU A 103 -11.83 7.46 -27.42
N GLY A 104 -11.85 8.02 -26.20
CA GLY A 104 -12.19 7.28 -24.99
C GLY A 104 -13.05 8.02 -23.96
N ALA A 105 -12.87 7.64 -22.69
CA ALA A 105 -13.53 8.28 -21.55
C ALA A 105 -13.03 9.72 -21.32
N ARG A 106 -13.66 10.46 -20.40
CA ARG A 106 -13.22 11.83 -20.07
C ARG A 106 -11.84 11.81 -19.41
N ASP A 107 -10.90 12.54 -20.01
CA ASP A 107 -9.57 12.71 -19.46
C ASP A 107 -9.56 13.69 -18.28
N TYR A 108 -8.70 13.42 -17.29
CA TYR A 108 -8.30 14.42 -16.31
C TYR A 108 -7.27 15.36 -16.93
N LEU A 109 -7.60 16.64 -17.00
CA LEU A 109 -6.74 17.66 -17.59
C LEU A 109 -5.82 18.30 -16.56
N VAL A 110 -4.55 18.49 -16.93
CA VAL A 110 -3.54 19.19 -16.15
C VAL A 110 -3.06 20.40 -16.95
N PRO A 111 -3.38 21.64 -16.53
CA PRO A 111 -3.01 22.84 -17.27
C PRO A 111 -1.49 23.03 -17.33
N SER A 112 -0.97 23.39 -18.51
CA SER A 112 0.44 23.71 -18.68
C SER A 112 0.72 25.17 -18.30
N ARG A 113 1.62 25.40 -17.34
CA ARG A 113 2.09 26.75 -17.00
C ARG A 113 2.94 27.37 -18.11
N VAL A 114 3.73 26.55 -18.83
CA VAL A 114 4.71 27.03 -19.83
C VAL A 114 4.04 27.33 -21.17
N ASN A 115 3.06 26.52 -21.55
CA ASN A 115 2.36 26.62 -22.83
C ASN A 115 0.92 27.08 -22.57
N ALA A 116 0.72 28.40 -22.51
CA ALA A 116 -0.58 29.00 -22.19
C ALA A 116 -1.67 28.51 -23.16
N GLY A 117 -2.84 28.15 -22.63
CA GLY A 117 -3.96 27.63 -23.40
C GLY A 117 -3.87 26.13 -23.74
N THR A 118 -2.82 25.43 -23.30
CA THR A 118 -2.64 23.98 -23.54
C THR A 118 -2.71 23.16 -22.26
N PHE A 119 -3.09 21.90 -22.41
CA PHE A 119 -3.30 20.96 -21.32
C PHE A 119 -2.62 19.63 -21.61
N TYR A 120 -2.10 19.01 -20.56
CA TYR A 120 -1.84 17.58 -20.54
C TYR A 120 -3.10 16.82 -20.12
N ALA A 121 -3.12 15.53 -20.40
CA ALA A 121 -4.11 14.58 -19.92
C ALA A 121 -3.41 13.48 -19.11
N LEU A 122 -4.07 12.95 -18.08
CA LEU A 122 -3.63 11.72 -17.44
C LEU A 122 -4.05 10.51 -18.31
N PRO A 123 -3.14 9.58 -18.62
CA PRO A 123 -3.46 8.44 -19.48
C PRO A 123 -4.44 7.50 -18.79
N GLN A 124 -5.39 6.98 -19.57
CA GLN A 124 -6.29 5.90 -19.11
C GLN A 124 -5.57 4.55 -19.05
N SER A 125 -4.60 4.35 -19.94
CA SER A 125 -3.70 3.20 -19.99
C SER A 125 -2.41 3.55 -20.76
N PRO A 126 -1.31 2.80 -20.60
CA PRO A 126 -0.08 3.05 -21.34
C PRO A 126 -0.12 2.49 -22.78
N GLN A 127 -1.30 2.28 -23.37
CA GLN A 127 -1.48 1.50 -24.61
C GLN A 127 -0.61 1.99 -25.78
N ILE A 128 -0.62 3.30 -26.05
CA ILE A 128 0.18 3.90 -27.13
C ILE A 128 1.68 3.74 -26.83
N PHE A 129 2.11 3.98 -25.59
CA PHE A 129 3.52 3.82 -25.21
C PHE A 129 4.00 2.38 -25.31
N LYS A 130 3.17 1.41 -24.89
CA LYS A 130 3.45 -0.02 -25.11
C LYS A 130 3.71 -0.31 -26.58
N GLN A 131 2.87 0.20 -27.49
CA GLN A 131 3.05 0.00 -28.93
C GLN A 131 4.34 0.65 -29.44
N ILE A 132 4.67 1.86 -28.99
CA ILE A 132 5.94 2.53 -29.33
C ILE A 132 7.13 1.70 -28.84
N LEU A 133 7.08 1.14 -27.63
CA LEU A 133 8.15 0.28 -27.10
C LEU A 133 8.32 -0.99 -27.93
N MET A 134 7.23 -1.61 -28.39
CA MET A 134 7.32 -2.75 -29.31
C MET A 134 8.01 -2.35 -30.62
N VAL A 135 7.65 -1.20 -31.20
CA VAL A 135 8.28 -0.67 -32.44
C VAL A 135 9.76 -0.33 -32.22
N ALA A 136 10.13 0.12 -31.01
CA ALA A 136 11.51 0.42 -30.64
C ALA A 136 12.38 -0.84 -30.39
N GLY A 137 11.81 -2.05 -30.53
CA GLY A 137 12.53 -3.32 -30.39
C GLY A 137 12.51 -3.91 -28.98
N TYR A 138 11.74 -3.35 -28.04
CA TYR A 138 11.55 -3.95 -26.73
C TYR A 138 10.48 -5.05 -26.83
N GLU A 139 10.88 -6.27 -27.15
CA GLU A 139 9.94 -7.38 -27.40
C GLU A 139 9.10 -7.78 -26.17
N LYS A 140 9.65 -7.60 -24.96
CA LYS A 140 9.02 -8.01 -23.69
C LYS A 140 8.99 -6.83 -22.71
N TYR A 141 7.82 -6.22 -22.58
CA TYR A 141 7.57 -5.06 -21.72
C TYR A 141 6.51 -5.37 -20.68
N PHE A 142 6.71 -4.88 -19.45
CA PHE A 142 5.67 -4.76 -18.45
C PHE A 142 5.83 -3.46 -17.64
N GLN A 143 4.77 -3.08 -16.94
CA GLN A 143 4.70 -1.94 -16.02
C GLN A 143 3.67 -2.25 -14.93
#